data_AF-A0A6L8G412-F1
#
_entry.id   AF-A0A6L8G412-F1
#
_cell.length_a   1.000
_cell.length_b   1.000
_cell.length_c   1.000
_cell.angle_alpha   90.00
_cell.angle_beta   90.00
_cell.angle_gamma   90.00
#
_symmetry.space_group_name_H-M   'P 1'
#
loop_
_entity.id
_entity.type
_entity.pdbx_description
1 polymer ?
#
loop_
_entity_poly.entity_id
_entity_poly.type
_entity_poly.pdbx_seq_one_letter_code
_entity_poly.pdbx_strand_id
1 'polypeptide(L)'
;MASFVLAVFFLIVTPGPGVLSLAGVGSAFGHSQGLRYLAGLFVGTNLVCLAVISGLAALVLAEPRIRVVLTMASAAYLLWLAFRIAFAGTRVAFIEQPSPPGIRGGILLQAVN
;
A
#
# COMPACT_ATOMS: atom_id res chain seq x y z
N MET A 1 -10.39 17.19 -17.22
CA MET A 1 -11.20 17.14 -15.98
C MET A 1 -11.83 15.77 -15.72
N ALA A 2 -12.57 15.18 -16.66
CA ALA A 2 -13.28 13.92 -16.41
C ALA A 2 -12.39 12.75 -15.94
N SER A 3 -11.20 12.59 -16.54
CA SER A 3 -10.22 11.57 -16.12
C SER A 3 -9.73 11.76 -14.69
N PHE A 4 -9.48 13.00 -14.27
CA PHE A 4 -9.08 13.32 -12.91
C PHE A 4 -10.20 13.03 -11.90
N VAL A 5 -11.44 13.41 -12.22
CA VAL A 5 -12.62 13.11 -11.38
C VAL A 5 -12.80 11.60 -11.22
N LEU A 6 -12.72 10.84 -12.31
CA LEU A 6 -12.81 9.38 -12.26
C LEU A 6 -11.69 8.76 -11.42
N ALA A 7 -10.44 9.21 -11.59
CA ALA A 7 -9.31 8.69 -10.82
C ALA A 7 -9.49 8.93 -9.32
N VAL A 8 -9.86 10.16 -8.93
CA VAL A 8 -10.11 10.52 -7.53
C VAL A 8 -11.28 9.73 -6.94
N PHE A 9 -12.36 9.55 -7.70
CA PHE A 9 -13.50 8.75 -7.28
C PHE A 9 -13.09 7.31 -6.91
N PHE A 10 -12.36 6.62 -7.80
CA PHE A 10 -11.89 5.26 -7.52
C PHE A 10 -10.88 5.19 -6.36
N LEU A 11 -10.03 6.21 -6.21
CA LEU A 11 -9.07 6.32 -5.12
C LEU A 11 -9.75 6.47 -3.75
N ILE A 12 -10.85 7.21 -3.66
CA ILE A 12 -11.55 7.46 -2.39
C ILE A 12 -12.47 6.29 -2.02
N VAL A 13 -13.17 5.70 -2.99
CA VAL A 13 -14.15 4.63 -2.74
C VAL A 13 -13.47 3.32 -2.32
N THR A 14 -12.23 3.08 -2.75
CA THR A 14 -11.53 1.82 -2.49
C THR A 14 -10.66 1.95 -1.24
N PRO A 15 -11.02 1.33 -0.10
CA PRO A 15 -10.14 1.32 1.07
C PRO A 15 -8.80 0.67 0.72
N GLY A 16 -7.71 1.41 0.91
CA GLY A 16 -6.37 0.95 0.56
C GLY A 16 -5.87 -0.20 1.43
N PRO A 17 -4.76 -0.85 1.03
CA PRO A 17 -4.19 -1.98 1.77
C PRO A 17 -3.80 -1.62 3.20
N GLY A 18 -3.36 -0.39 3.47
CA GLY A 18 -3.06 0.08 4.83
C GLY A 18 -4.27 0.12 5.76
N VAL A 19 -5.44 0.54 5.25
CA VAL A 19 -6.68 0.59 6.05
C VAL A 19 -7.25 -0.82 6.25
N LEU A 20 -7.26 -1.63 5.19
CA LEU A 20 -7.73 -3.02 5.26
C LEU A 20 -6.85 -3.89 6.16
N SER A 21 -5.53 -3.74 6.10
CA SER A 21 -4.60 -4.45 6.98
C SER A 21 -4.73 -4.01 8.43
N LEU A 22 -4.85 -2.72 8.72
CA LEU A 22 -5.11 -2.22 10.08
C LEU A 22 -6.43 -2.79 10.63
N ALA A 23 -7.49 -2.81 9.82
CA ALA A 23 -8.77 -3.38 10.21
C ALA A 23 -8.64 -4.87 10.53
N GLY A 24 -7.96 -5.65 9.68
CA GLY A 24 -7.70 -7.08 9.91
C GLY A 24 -6.84 -7.35 11.15
N VAL A 25 -5.79 -6.58 11.37
CA VAL A 25 -4.90 -6.71 12.54
C VAL A 25 -5.62 -6.32 13.82
N GLY A 26 -6.39 -5.24 13.79
CA GLY A 26 -7.21 -4.79 14.91
C GLY A 26 -8.29 -5.79 15.29
N SER A 27 -8.96 -6.41 14.30
CA SER A 27 -9.97 -7.45 14.55
C SER A 27 -9.38 -8.77 15.02
N ALA A 28 -8.19 -9.16 14.55
CA ALA A 28 -7.60 -10.46 14.87
C ALA A 28 -6.77 -10.46 16.16
N PHE A 29 -6.08 -9.36 16.49
CA PHE A 29 -5.11 -9.32 17.60
C PHE A 29 -5.44 -8.28 18.68
N GLY A 30 -6.58 -7.59 18.56
CA GLY A 30 -7.09 -6.64 19.54
C GLY A 30 -6.48 -5.23 19.43
N HIS A 31 -7.05 -4.31 20.23
CA HIS A 31 -6.78 -2.88 20.13
C HIS A 31 -5.31 -2.49 20.38
N SER A 32 -4.66 -3.13 21.35
CA SER A 32 -3.25 -2.83 21.69
C SER A 32 -2.29 -3.11 20.53
N GLN A 33 -2.49 -4.23 19.81
CA GLN A 33 -1.67 -4.56 18.64
C GLN A 33 -2.05 -3.71 17.42
N GLY A 34 -3.34 -3.41 17.25
CA GLY A 34 -3.81 -2.46 16.23
C GLY A 34 -3.16 -1.07 16.38
N LEU A 35 -3.06 -0.53 17.59
CA LEU A 35 -2.39 0.75 17.85
C LEU A 35 -0.89 0.71 17.55
N ARG A 36 -0.20 -0.38 17.91
CA ARG A 36 1.22 -0.57 17.58
C ARG A 36 1.43 -0.64 16.06
N TYR A 37 0.55 -1.35 15.36
CA TYR A 37 0.58 -1.42 13.90
C TYR A 37 0.31 -0.05 13.27
N LEU A 38 -0.68 0.69 13.77
CA LEU A 38 -0.99 2.06 13.35
C LEU A 38 0.19 3.01 13.52
N ALA A 39 0.87 2.95 14.67
CA ALA A 39 2.09 3.73 14.90
C ALA A 39 3.18 3.39 13.86
N GLY A 40 3.32 2.10 13.52
CA GLY A 40 4.20 1.65 12.44
C GLY A 40 3.81 2.21 11.07
N LEU A 41 2.51 2.19 10.73
CA LEU A 41 1.99 2.77 9.49
C LEU A 41 2.25 4.28 9.43
N PHE A 42 2.04 4.99 10.54
CA PHE A 42 2.28 6.43 10.59
C PHE A 42 3.77 6.77 10.38
N VAL A 43 4.65 6.10 11.11
CA VAL A 43 6.10 6.29 10.96
C VAL A 43 6.56 5.92 9.55
N GLY A 44 6.10 4.79 9.01
CA GLY A 44 6.44 4.33 7.66
C GLY A 44 6.04 5.35 6.59
N THR A 45 4.82 5.89 6.64
CA THR A 45 4.38 6.94 5.70
C THR A 45 5.26 8.17 5.79
N ASN A 46 5.55 8.65 7.00
CA ASN A 46 6.40 9.82 7.18
C ASN A 46 7.82 9.59 6.64
N LEU A 47 8.40 8.41 6.82
CA LEU A 47 9.71 8.07 6.27
C LEU A 47 9.71 8.10 4.74
N VAL A 48 8.68 7.52 4.09
CA VAL A 48 8.53 7.56 2.65
C VAL A 48 8.35 9.00 2.16
N CYS A 49 7.49 9.79 2.82
CA CYS A 49 7.30 11.20 2.49
C CYS A 49 8.61 12.00 2.59
N LEU A 50 9.40 11.79 3.65
CA LEU A 50 10.70 12.44 3.81
C LEU A 50 11.66 12.07 2.69
N ALA A 51 11.72 10.81 2.28
CA ALA A 51 12.55 10.37 1.15
C ALA A 51 12.11 10.99 -0.19
N VAL A 52 10.80 11.16 -0.40
CA VAL A 52 10.28 11.80 -1.61
C VAL A 52 10.60 13.30 -1.60
N ILE A 53 10.33 13.99 -0.49
CA ILE A 53 10.53 15.44 -0.35
C ILE A 53 12.02 15.81 -0.38
N SER A 54 12.92 14.93 0.08
CA SER A 54 14.37 15.13 -0.04
C SER A 54 14.88 15.10 -1.48
N GLY A 55 14.01 14.84 -2.46
CA GLY A 55 14.34 14.83 -3.88
C GLY A 55 14.88 13.49 -4.39
N LEU A 56 14.88 12.44 -3.56
CA LEU A 56 15.38 11.11 -3.95
C LEU A 56 14.60 10.56 -5.15
N ALA A 57 13.27 10.71 -5.12
CA ALA A 57 12.41 10.33 -6.24
C ALA A 57 12.71 11.14 -7.51
N ALA A 58 13.01 12.43 -7.38
CA ALA A 58 13.34 13.29 -8.52
C ALA A 58 14.67 12.88 -9.17
N LEU A 59 15.68 12.50 -8.37
CA LEU A 59 16.96 11.99 -8.86
C LEU A 59 16.80 10.66 -9.59
N VAL A 60 16.02 9.73 -9.02
CA VAL A 60 15.76 8.42 -9.64
C VAL A 60 14.97 8.56 -10.95
N LEU A 61 13.98 9.46 -10.99
CA LEU A 61 13.12 9.70 -12.15
C LEU A 61 13.66 10.75 -13.13
N ALA A 62 14.89 11.24 -12.91
CA ALA A 62 15.58 12.14 -13.83
C ALA A 62 15.95 11.39 -15.12
N GLU A 63 16.33 10.12 -15.02
CA GLU A 63 16.63 9.28 -16.18
C GLU A 63 15.32 8.80 -16.85
N PRO A 64 15.05 9.18 -18.11
CA PRO A 64 13.81 8.82 -18.80
C PRO A 64 13.62 7.30 -18.92
N ARG A 65 14.70 6.53 -19.05
CA ARG A 65 14.61 5.05 -19.09
C ARG A 65 14.04 4.48 -17.80
N ILE A 66 14.53 4.93 -16.64
CA ILE A 66 14.06 4.47 -15.32
C ILE A 66 12.58 4.80 -15.16
N ARG A 67 12.18 6.03 -15.51
CA ARG A 67 10.78 6.47 -15.47
C ARG A 67 9.87 5.56 -16.28
N VAL A 68 10.25 5.22 -17.52
CA VAL A 68 9.42 4.38 -18.40
C VAL A 68 9.35 2.94 -17.86
N VAL A 69 10.48 2.37 -17.45
CA VAL A 69 10.53 1.01 -16.91
C VAL A 69 9.67 0.89 -15.65
N LEU A 70 9.81 1.81 -14.69
CA LEU A 70 8.98 1.82 -13.48
C LEU A 70 7.50 1.99 -13.81
N THR A 71 7.15 2.92 -14.71
CA THR A 71 5.76 3.15 -15.11
C THR A 71 5.13 1.90 -15.72
N MET A 72 5.84 1.24 -16.65
CA MET A 72 5.36 0.01 -17.30
C MET A 72 5.29 -1.15 -16.32
N ALA A 73 6.27 -1.30 -15.43
CA ALA A 73 6.29 -2.33 -14.40
C ALA A 73 5.13 -2.15 -13.41
N SER A 74 4.90 -0.93 -12.91
CA SER A 74 3.79 -0.61 -12.02
C SER A 74 2.44 -0.83 -12.70
N ALA A 75 2.26 -0.38 -13.96
CA ALA A 75 1.04 -0.60 -14.71
C ALA A 75 0.75 -2.10 -14.93
N ALA A 76 1.78 -2.87 -15.33
CA ALA A 76 1.65 -4.32 -15.51
C ALA A 76 1.32 -5.02 -14.18
N TYR A 77 1.95 -4.61 -13.07
CA TYR A 77 1.66 -5.15 -11.75
C TYR A 77 0.22 -4.86 -11.31
N LEU A 78 -0.26 -3.62 -11.48
CA LEU A 78 -1.62 -3.25 -11.12
C LEU A 78 -2.67 -3.95 -11.99
N LEU A 79 -2.42 -4.10 -13.30
CA LEU A 79 -3.28 -4.88 -14.19
C LEU A 79 -3.32 -6.34 -13.75
N TRP A 80 -2.16 -6.95 -13.49
CA TRP A 80 -2.07 -8.30 -12.99
C TRP A 80 -2.81 -8.48 -11.66
N LEU A 81 -2.64 -7.54 -10.72
CA LEU A 81 -3.31 -7.57 -9.43
C LEU A 81 -4.83 -7.41 -9.59
N ALA A 82 -5.29 -6.52 -10.47
CA ALA A 82 -6.70 -6.34 -10.78
C ALA A 82 -7.33 -7.61 -11.36
N PHE A 83 -6.66 -8.25 -12.32
CA PHE A 83 -7.11 -9.54 -12.84
C PHE A 83 -7.13 -10.61 -11.75
N ARG A 84 -6.07 -10.68 -10.93
CA ARG A 84 -5.98 -11.63 -9.82
C ARG A 84 -7.13 -11.46 -8.84
N ILE A 85 -7.49 -10.22 -8.48
CA ILE A 85 -8.62 -9.92 -7.58
C ILE A 85 -9.95 -10.25 -8.25
N ALA A 86 -10.15 -9.87 -9.51
CA ALA A 86 -11.37 -10.15 -10.27
C ALA A 86 -11.64 -11.65 -10.43
N PHE A 87 -10.59 -12.47 -10.57
CA PHE A 87 -10.68 -13.91 -10.73
C PHE A 87 -10.40 -14.73 -9.45
N ALA A 88 -10.17 -14.08 -8.30
CA ALA A 88 -9.82 -14.77 -7.06
C ALA A 88 -10.95 -15.68 -6.50
N GLY A 89 -12.20 -15.46 -6.91
CA GLY A 89 -13.37 -16.11 -6.30
C GLY A 89 -13.48 -15.83 -4.79
N THR A 90 -14.43 -16.46 -4.10
CA THR A 90 -14.66 -16.27 -2.64
C THR A 90 -13.57 -16.89 -1.76
N ARG A 91 -12.41 -17.28 -2.31
CA ARG A 91 -11.25 -17.72 -1.52
C ARG A 91 -10.43 -16.51 -1.10
N VAL A 92 -11.02 -15.66 -0.25
CA VAL A 92 -10.22 -14.84 0.65
C VAL A 92 -9.62 -15.82 1.64
N ALA A 93 -8.47 -16.40 1.28
CA ALA A 93 -7.67 -17.14 2.22
C ALA A 93 -7.28 -16.14 3.31
N PHE A 94 -7.97 -16.20 4.45
CA PHE A 94 -7.46 -15.65 5.69
C PHE A 94 -6.14 -16.36 5.90
N ILE A 95 -5.05 -15.72 5.48
CA ILE A 95 -3.71 -16.17 5.80
C ILE A 95 -3.64 -16.01 7.31
N GLU A 96 -3.81 -17.12 8.04
CA GLU A 96 -3.57 -17.17 9.48
C GLU A 96 -2.13 -16.72 9.71
N GLN A 97 -1.96 -15.45 10.03
CA GLN A 97 -0.68 -14.93 10.46
C GLN A 97 -0.46 -15.39 11.89
N PRO A 98 0.56 -16.23 12.17
CA PRO A 98 0.75 -16.83 13.48
C PRO A 98 1.22 -15.83 14.54
N SER A 99 1.56 -14.59 14.14
CA SER A 99 2.02 -13.54 15.05
C SER A 99 1.46 -12.18 14.65
N PRO A 100 1.06 -11.33 15.62
CA PRO A 100 0.59 -9.97 15.34
C PRO A 100 1.70 -9.17 14.63
N PRO A 101 1.43 -8.58 13.44
CA PRO A 101 2.37 -7.65 12.85
C PRO A 101 2.47 -6.42 13.76
N GLY A 102 3.58 -6.29 14.46
CA GLY A 102 3.87 -5.11 15.30
C GLY A 102 4.24 -3.89 14.45
N ILE A 103 4.90 -2.91 15.08
CA ILE A 103 5.36 -1.66 14.46
C ILE A 103 6.13 -1.92 13.15
N ARG A 104 7.00 -2.95 13.13
CA ARG A 104 7.79 -3.32 11.94
C ARG A 104 6.91 -3.73 10.76
N GLY A 105 5.82 -4.45 11.01
CA GLY A 105 4.88 -4.84 9.97
C GLY A 105 4.20 -3.62 9.34
N GLY A 106 3.86 -2.62 10.16
CA GLY A 106 3.29 -1.36 9.69
C GLY A 106 4.30 -0.57 8.85
N ILE A 107 5.54 -0.42 9.33
CA ILE A 107 6.60 0.30 8.59
C ILE A 107 6.88 -0.37 7.24
N LEU A 108 7.03 -1.70 7.23
CA LEU A 108 7.34 -2.45 6.02
C LEU A 108 6.20 -2.41 5.01
N LEU A 109 4.94 -2.39 5.46
CA LEU A 109 3.81 -2.23 4.55
C LEU A 109 3.90 -0.90 3.80
N GLN A 110 4.24 0.19 4.48
CA GLN A 110 4.31 1.51 3.84
C GLN A 110 5.43 1.66 2.82
N ALA A 111 6.48 0.83 2.88
CA ALA A 111 7.50 0.81 1.84
C ALA A 111 6.96 0.31 0.48
N VAL A 112 5.85 -0.44 0.50
CA VAL A 112 5.22 -1.05 -0.69
C VAL A 112 3.84 -0.46 -0.98
N ASN A 113 3.29 0.37 -0.08
CA ASN A 113 1.97 0.99 -0.19
C ASN A 113 1.96 2.14 -1.19
#